data_AF-A0A1F2WBQ3-F1
#
_entry.id   AF-A0A1F2WBQ3-F1
#
_cell.length_a   1.000
_cell.length_b   1.000
_cell.length_c   1.000
_cell.angle_alpha   90.00
_cell.angle_beta   90.00
_cell.angle_gamma   90.00
#
_symmetry.space_group_name_H-M   'P 1'
#
loop_
_entity.id
_entity.type
_entity.pdbx_description
1 polymer ?
#
loop_
_entity_poly.entity_id
_entity_poly.type
_entity_poly.pdbx_seq_one_letter_code
_entity_poly.pdbx_strand_id
1 'polypeptide(L)'
;DLPIAEITFRTSAAEESIKVLNKELPDLLIGAGTVLTIEQVKRAVSAGAQFIVSPGFNPKVVDYCVENNILITPGLNNPTQIEMALERGIEVVKFFPAEASGGLPLLESMSAPYSGIKFIPTGGINLNNLTSYLSNQKVHACGGSWMVKDNLISSGNFEEITRLTQEAVAVMLGFEFAHLGINEEDEAKALDSANLLSHLFYLPLKEGTSSLFAGPAFEVIKNRYLGEHGHIAIATNDIHRAITYLKMKGISILPETAKEKEGKLKAVYLNQEVSGFAIHLLQK
;
A
#
# COMPACT_ATOMS: atom_id res chain seq x y z
N ASP A 1 6.38 1.90 9.57
CA ASP A 1 5.66 3.08 10.08
C ASP A 1 4.38 3.23 9.29
N LEU A 2 3.33 3.72 9.92
CA LEU A 2 2.04 4.02 9.30
C LEU A 2 1.64 5.44 9.75
N PRO A 3 2.19 6.50 9.12
CA PRO A 3 2.03 7.88 9.59
C PRO A 3 0.70 8.48 9.13
N ILE A 4 -0.40 7.81 9.47
CA ILE A 4 -1.76 8.28 9.19
C ILE A 4 -2.71 7.78 10.29
N ALA A 5 -3.65 8.64 10.70
CA ALA A 5 -4.69 8.27 11.67
C ALA A 5 -6.04 8.93 11.33
N GLU A 6 -7.12 8.15 11.39
CA GLU A 6 -8.51 8.65 11.40
C GLU A 6 -9.03 8.65 12.84
N ILE A 7 -9.19 9.83 13.44
CA ILE A 7 -9.70 9.99 14.81
C ILE A 7 -11.21 10.15 14.77
N THR A 8 -11.96 9.17 15.29
CA THR A 8 -13.43 9.18 15.17
C THR A 8 -14.10 10.11 16.19
N PHE A 9 -15.03 10.96 15.75
CA PHE A 9 -15.88 11.86 16.56
C PHE A 9 -16.98 11.13 17.36
N ARG A 10 -16.73 9.87 17.71
CA ARG A 10 -17.59 9.06 18.58
C ARG A 10 -17.31 9.33 20.07
N THR A 11 -16.21 10.00 20.38
CA THR A 11 -15.82 10.37 21.75
C THR A 11 -15.69 11.89 21.87
N SER A 12 -15.91 12.42 23.07
CA SER A 12 -15.71 13.85 23.37
C SER A 12 -14.25 14.28 23.24
N ALA A 13 -13.31 13.34 23.35
CA ALA A 13 -11.87 13.58 23.29
C ALA A 13 -11.33 13.81 21.87
N ALA A 14 -12.09 13.48 20.81
CA ALA A 14 -11.60 13.49 19.43
C ALA A 14 -10.94 14.82 19.01
N GLU A 15 -11.57 15.95 19.33
CA GLU A 15 -11.05 17.28 19.00
C GLU A 15 -9.71 17.57 19.68
N GLU A 16 -9.61 17.27 20.98
CA GLU A 16 -8.38 17.49 21.73
C GLU A 16 -7.26 16.53 21.29
N SER A 17 -7.61 15.27 21.01
CA SER A 17 -6.66 14.30 20.46
C SER A 17 -6.06 14.77 19.13
N ILE A 18 -6.86 15.34 18.24
CA ILE A 18 -6.36 15.89 16.96
C ILE A 18 -5.41 17.06 17.21
N LYS A 19 -5.74 17.99 18.13
CA LYS A 19 -4.86 19.12 18.49
C LYS A 19 -3.50 18.65 19.01
N VAL A 20 -3.52 17.69 19.94
CA VAL A 20 -2.29 17.13 20.53
C VAL A 20 -1.46 16.43 19.45
N LEU A 21 -2.08 15.58 18.62
CA LEU A 21 -1.36 14.85 17.57
C LEU A 21 -0.73 15.80 16.54
N ASN A 22 -1.45 16.85 16.10
CA ASN A 22 -0.90 17.84 15.18
C ASN A 22 0.31 18.58 15.76
N LYS A 23 0.28 18.89 17.06
CA LYS A 23 1.37 19.60 17.73
C LYS A 23 2.59 18.71 17.93
N GLU A 24 2.39 17.49 18.39
CA GLU A 24 3.48 16.59 18.80
C GLU A 24 4.03 15.75 17.63
N LEU A 25 3.23 15.55 16.57
CA LEU A 25 3.57 14.73 15.40
C LEU A 25 3.21 15.48 14.09
N PRO A 26 3.97 16.53 13.72
CA PRO A 26 3.64 17.39 12.57
C PRO A 26 3.63 16.67 11.21
N ASP A 27 4.33 15.54 11.10
CA ASP A 27 4.38 14.73 9.88
C ASP A 27 3.26 13.68 9.79
N LEU A 28 2.43 13.55 10.83
CA LEU A 28 1.32 12.59 10.86
C LEU A 28 0.14 13.13 10.04
N LEU A 29 -0.33 12.35 9.06
CA LEU A 29 -1.55 12.69 8.33
C LEU A 29 -2.78 12.38 9.20
N ILE A 30 -3.46 13.41 9.69
CA ILE A 30 -4.56 13.26 10.65
C ILE A 30 -5.89 13.62 10.01
N GLY A 31 -6.86 12.72 10.07
CA GLY A 31 -8.23 12.94 9.64
C GLY A 31 -9.24 12.80 10.77
N ALA A 32 -10.43 13.36 10.55
CA ALA A 32 -11.56 13.22 11.46
C ALA A 32 -12.60 12.27 10.89
N GLY A 33 -12.84 11.17 11.62
CA GLY A 33 -13.79 10.13 11.25
C GLY A 33 -15.14 10.28 11.93
N THR A 34 -16.15 9.59 11.40
CA THR A 34 -17.52 9.60 11.95
C THR A 34 -18.10 11.02 12.10
N VAL A 35 -17.81 11.89 11.13
CA VAL A 35 -18.35 13.25 11.10
C VAL A 35 -19.74 13.23 10.47
N LEU A 36 -20.73 13.76 11.19
CA LEU A 36 -22.16 13.70 10.86
C LEU A 36 -22.81 15.09 10.70
N THR A 37 -22.16 16.14 11.20
CA THR A 37 -22.69 17.51 11.18
C THR A 37 -21.64 18.52 10.72
N ILE A 38 -22.10 19.66 10.20
CA ILE A 38 -21.24 20.79 9.83
C ILE A 38 -20.45 21.30 11.05
N GLU A 39 -21.06 21.28 12.24
CA GLU A 39 -20.38 21.71 13.47
C GLU A 39 -19.19 20.80 13.80
N GLN A 40 -19.32 19.49 13.59
CA GLN A 40 -18.20 18.57 13.75
C GLN A 40 -17.11 18.80 12.70
N VAL A 41 -17.47 19.13 11.44
CA VAL A 41 -16.49 19.53 10.41
C VAL A 41 -15.68 20.73 10.90
N LYS A 42 -16.36 21.80 11.34
CA LYS A 42 -15.71 23.03 11.83
C LYS A 42 -14.75 22.75 12.99
N ARG A 43 -15.20 21.96 13.97
CA ARG A 43 -14.38 21.57 15.13
C ARG A 43 -13.18 20.73 14.74
N ALA A 44 -13.36 19.76 13.83
CA ALA A 44 -12.28 18.93 13.31
C ALA A 44 -11.22 19.75 12.58
N VAL A 45 -11.64 20.60 11.64
CA VAL A 45 -10.72 21.45 10.87
C VAL A 45 -10.03 22.46 11.78
N SER A 46 -10.76 23.08 12.73
CA SER A 46 -10.17 23.96 13.74
C SER A 46 -9.14 23.26 14.63
N ALA A 47 -9.26 21.96 14.86
CA ALA A 47 -8.28 21.16 15.58
C ALA A 47 -7.06 20.79 14.72
N GLY A 48 -7.14 21.02 13.41
CA GLY A 48 -6.09 20.71 12.44
C GLY A 48 -6.30 19.39 11.69
N ALA A 49 -7.50 18.82 11.68
CA ALA A 49 -7.78 17.67 10.80
C ALA A 49 -7.58 18.08 9.32
N GLN A 50 -6.82 17.29 8.58
CA GLN A 50 -6.48 17.54 7.18
C GLN A 50 -7.51 16.96 6.20
N PHE A 51 -8.31 16.00 6.64
CA PHE A 51 -9.41 15.42 5.88
C PHE A 51 -10.56 14.96 6.77
N ILE A 52 -11.75 14.87 6.18
CA ILE A 52 -12.99 14.45 6.84
C ILE A 52 -13.45 13.10 6.27
N VAL A 53 -13.96 12.24 7.14
CA VAL A 53 -14.57 10.96 6.80
C VAL A 53 -15.94 10.84 7.47
N SER A 54 -16.98 10.61 6.67
CA SER A 54 -18.33 10.30 7.16
C SER A 54 -18.67 8.83 6.90
N PRO A 55 -19.49 8.18 7.74
CA PRO A 55 -19.87 6.79 7.53
C PRO A 55 -20.89 6.62 6.39
N GLY A 56 -21.59 7.69 6.02
CA GLY A 56 -22.56 7.73 4.92
C GLY A 56 -22.50 9.06 4.17
N PHE A 57 -23.31 9.21 3.13
CA PHE A 57 -23.39 10.42 2.33
C PHE A 57 -24.51 11.35 2.85
N ASN A 58 -24.14 12.41 3.57
CA ASN A 58 -25.05 13.49 3.96
C ASN A 58 -24.78 14.72 3.08
N PRO A 59 -25.67 15.08 2.13
CA PRO A 59 -25.45 16.19 1.21
C PRO A 59 -25.06 17.48 1.93
N LYS A 60 -25.72 17.83 3.05
CA LYS A 60 -25.43 19.07 3.79
C LYS A 60 -23.99 19.14 4.31
N VAL A 61 -23.42 18.01 4.73
CA VAL A 61 -22.04 17.94 5.24
C VAL A 61 -21.05 17.94 4.07
N VAL A 62 -21.37 17.19 3.02
CA VAL A 62 -20.53 17.09 1.82
C VAL A 62 -20.46 18.43 1.10
N ASP A 63 -21.61 19.07 0.84
CA ASP A 63 -21.71 20.37 0.17
C ASP A 63 -20.92 21.42 0.94
N TYR A 64 -21.07 21.48 2.27
CA TYR A 64 -20.27 22.37 3.11
C TYR A 64 -18.77 22.13 2.97
N CYS A 65 -18.31 20.88 2.95
CA CYS A 65 -16.89 20.58 2.79
C CYS A 65 -16.38 21.02 1.41
N VAL A 66 -17.12 20.69 0.35
CA VAL A 66 -16.76 21.05 -1.04
C VAL A 66 -16.72 22.57 -1.21
N GLU A 67 -17.74 23.30 -0.78
CA GLU A 67 -17.82 24.77 -0.85
C GLU A 67 -16.67 25.47 -0.11
N ASN A 68 -16.13 24.84 0.94
CA ASN A 68 -15.06 25.39 1.77
C ASN A 68 -13.68 24.79 1.46
N ASN A 69 -13.54 24.04 0.36
CA ASN A 69 -12.29 23.36 -0.03
C ASN A 69 -11.71 22.43 1.06
N ILE A 70 -12.60 21.77 1.81
CA ILE A 70 -12.25 20.78 2.83
C ILE A 70 -12.30 19.40 2.18
N LEU A 71 -11.19 18.66 2.25
CA LEU A 71 -11.12 17.29 1.75
C LEU A 71 -12.09 16.38 2.52
N ILE A 72 -12.98 15.70 1.80
CA ILE A 72 -13.95 14.76 2.36
C ILE A 72 -13.97 13.46 1.58
N THR A 73 -14.03 12.34 2.29
CA THR A 73 -14.27 10.99 1.74
C THR A 73 -15.55 10.43 2.33
N PRO A 74 -16.72 10.69 1.71
CA PRO A 74 -18.00 10.26 2.27
C PRO A 74 -18.20 8.75 2.10
N GLY A 75 -18.86 8.14 3.08
CA GLY A 75 -19.24 6.73 3.04
C GLY A 75 -20.37 6.45 2.06
N LEU A 76 -20.24 5.38 1.28
CA LEU A 76 -21.24 4.90 0.34
C LEU A 76 -21.21 3.38 0.19
N ASN A 77 -22.28 2.82 -0.36
CA ASN A 77 -22.40 1.39 -0.63
C ASN A 77 -23.29 1.05 -1.84
N ASN A 78 -23.67 2.03 -2.68
CA ASN A 78 -24.50 1.79 -3.86
C ASN A 78 -24.24 2.82 -4.99
N PRO A 79 -24.68 2.52 -6.24
CA PRO A 79 -24.48 3.38 -7.40
C PRO A 79 -25.06 4.80 -7.27
N THR A 80 -26.26 4.97 -6.69
CA THR A 80 -26.87 6.30 -6.53
C THR A 80 -25.97 7.22 -5.71
N GLN A 81 -25.34 6.71 -4.65
CA GLN A 81 -24.40 7.50 -3.84
C GLN A 81 -23.08 7.79 -4.57
N ILE A 82 -22.63 6.90 -5.45
CA ILE A 82 -21.47 7.14 -6.32
C ILE A 82 -21.77 8.33 -7.24
N GLU A 83 -22.93 8.36 -7.88
CA GLU A 83 -23.35 9.47 -8.75
C GLU A 83 -23.46 10.78 -7.97
N MET A 84 -24.01 10.75 -6.74
CA MET A 84 -24.05 11.93 -5.87
C MET A 84 -22.66 12.50 -5.55
N ALA A 85 -21.66 11.63 -5.38
CA ALA A 85 -20.27 12.02 -5.11
C ALA A 85 -19.61 12.61 -6.38
N LEU A 86 -19.78 11.93 -7.53
CA LEU A 86 -19.23 12.37 -8.81
C LEU A 86 -19.79 13.73 -9.26
N GLU A 87 -21.08 14.01 -9.04
CA GLU A 87 -21.71 15.31 -9.32
C GLU A 87 -21.03 16.47 -8.56
N ARG A 88 -20.37 16.16 -7.44
CA ARG A 88 -19.63 17.14 -6.61
C ARG A 88 -18.13 17.12 -6.85
N GLY A 89 -17.66 16.41 -7.88
CA GLY A 89 -16.24 16.26 -8.17
C GLY A 89 -15.46 15.42 -7.15
N ILE A 90 -16.14 14.57 -6.37
CA ILE A 90 -15.48 13.70 -5.39
C ILE A 90 -15.07 12.40 -6.09
N GLU A 91 -13.76 12.20 -6.22
CA GLU A 91 -13.17 11.04 -6.91
C GLU A 91 -12.74 9.93 -5.96
N VAL A 92 -12.63 10.20 -4.65
CA VAL A 92 -12.24 9.21 -3.64
C VAL A 92 -13.30 9.15 -2.55
N VAL A 93 -13.86 7.96 -2.34
CA VAL A 93 -15.01 7.74 -1.45
C VAL A 93 -14.74 6.58 -0.50
N LYS A 94 -15.41 6.58 0.66
CA LYS A 94 -15.35 5.45 1.59
C LYS A 94 -16.38 4.40 1.17
N PHE A 95 -15.98 3.13 1.06
CA PHE A 95 -16.93 2.03 0.89
C PHE A 95 -17.22 1.42 2.27
N PHE A 96 -18.43 1.64 2.79
CA PHE A 96 -18.76 1.27 4.18
C PHE A 96 -20.23 0.87 4.35
N PRO A 97 -20.52 -0.18 5.15
CA PRO A 97 -19.57 -1.16 5.72
C PRO A 97 -19.16 -2.18 4.64
N ALA A 98 -17.87 -2.30 4.33
CA ALA A 98 -17.39 -3.01 3.15
C ALA A 98 -17.84 -4.47 3.08
N GLU A 99 -17.42 -5.31 4.04
CA GLU A 99 -17.76 -6.75 4.01
C GLU A 99 -19.27 -6.97 4.12
N ALA A 100 -19.93 -6.27 5.05
CA ALA A 100 -21.36 -6.45 5.29
C ALA A 100 -22.25 -5.95 4.14
N SER A 101 -21.76 -5.06 3.27
CA SER A 101 -22.50 -4.61 2.09
C SER A 101 -22.41 -5.60 0.92
N GLY A 102 -21.52 -6.60 0.97
CA GLY A 102 -21.28 -7.53 -0.14
C GLY A 102 -19.82 -7.58 -0.60
N GLY A 103 -18.93 -6.88 0.10
CA GLY A 103 -17.49 -6.97 -0.04
C GLY A 103 -16.93 -6.55 -1.41
N LEU A 104 -15.78 -7.10 -1.75
CA LEU A 104 -15.10 -6.85 -3.01
C LEU A 104 -15.97 -7.15 -4.25
N PRO A 105 -16.77 -8.23 -4.31
CA PRO A 105 -17.66 -8.49 -5.45
C PRO A 105 -18.69 -7.38 -5.69
N LEU A 106 -19.30 -6.84 -4.63
CA LEU A 106 -20.21 -5.70 -4.79
C LEU A 106 -19.44 -4.47 -5.27
N LEU A 107 -18.28 -4.17 -4.68
CA LEU A 107 -17.45 -3.02 -5.08
C LEU A 107 -17.11 -3.07 -6.56
N GLU A 108 -16.68 -4.23 -7.06
CA GLU A 108 -16.38 -4.45 -8.48
C GLU A 108 -17.60 -4.20 -9.36
N SER A 109 -18.74 -4.79 -8.99
CA SER A 109 -19.98 -4.67 -9.74
C SER A 109 -20.48 -3.23 -9.80
N MET A 110 -20.50 -2.53 -8.66
CA MET A 110 -21.02 -1.16 -8.59
C MET A 110 -20.06 -0.13 -9.19
N SER A 111 -18.74 -0.39 -9.19
CA SER A 111 -17.73 0.55 -9.69
C SER A 111 -17.42 0.40 -11.18
N ALA A 112 -17.82 -0.70 -11.80
CA ALA A 112 -17.54 -0.98 -13.22
C ALA A 112 -17.95 0.16 -14.18
N PRO A 113 -19.12 0.82 -14.02
CA PRO A 113 -19.52 1.93 -14.90
C PRO A 113 -18.73 3.23 -14.67
N TYR A 114 -18.03 3.37 -13.54
CA TYR A 114 -17.48 4.63 -13.07
C TYR A 114 -15.95 4.60 -13.13
N SER A 115 -15.37 5.04 -14.26
CA SER A 115 -13.92 4.91 -14.54
C SER A 115 -13.01 5.67 -13.56
N GLY A 116 -13.39 6.90 -13.16
CA GLY A 116 -12.55 7.80 -12.36
C GLY A 116 -12.59 7.60 -10.84
N ILE A 117 -13.64 6.96 -10.29
CA ILE A 117 -13.80 6.86 -8.84
C ILE A 117 -12.90 5.80 -8.22
N LYS A 118 -12.39 6.10 -7.02
CA LYS A 118 -11.64 5.19 -6.15
C LYS A 118 -12.31 5.05 -4.79
N PHE A 119 -12.08 3.91 -4.15
CA PHE A 119 -12.73 3.54 -2.90
C PHE A 119 -11.71 3.32 -1.78
N ILE A 120 -12.13 3.62 -0.56
CA ILE A 120 -11.47 3.25 0.68
C ILE A 120 -12.40 2.28 1.43
N PRO A 121 -12.33 0.95 1.17
CA PRO A 121 -13.10 -0.05 1.90
C PRO A 121 -12.80 0.00 3.39
N THR A 122 -13.86 0.07 4.21
CA THR A 122 -13.76 0.08 5.66
C THR A 122 -14.90 -0.75 6.25
N GLY A 123 -14.61 -1.51 7.31
CA GLY A 123 -15.57 -2.39 7.97
C GLY A 123 -15.43 -3.84 7.51
N GLY A 124 -14.90 -4.69 8.38
CA GLY A 124 -14.60 -6.09 8.11
C GLY A 124 -13.24 -6.35 7.43
N ILE A 125 -12.49 -5.30 7.09
CA ILE A 125 -11.11 -5.44 6.61
C ILE A 125 -10.22 -5.98 7.74
N ASN A 126 -9.36 -6.94 7.41
CA ASN A 126 -8.40 -7.60 8.28
C ASN A 126 -7.23 -8.19 7.45
N LEU A 127 -6.26 -8.82 8.10
CA LEU A 127 -5.07 -9.36 7.42
C LEU A 127 -5.40 -10.37 6.30
N ASN A 128 -6.50 -11.12 6.41
CA ASN A 128 -6.84 -12.17 5.45
C ASN A 128 -7.42 -11.63 4.14
N ASN A 129 -8.03 -10.44 4.16
CA ASN A 129 -8.67 -9.85 2.97
C ASN A 129 -8.01 -8.55 2.49
N LEU A 130 -7.07 -7.98 3.25
CA LEU A 130 -6.40 -6.73 2.92
C LEU A 130 -5.79 -6.72 1.51
N THR A 131 -4.98 -7.73 1.18
CA THR A 131 -4.31 -7.81 -0.12
C THR A 131 -5.30 -8.01 -1.28
N SER A 132 -6.39 -8.75 -1.04
CA SER A 132 -7.46 -8.94 -2.02
C SER A 132 -8.13 -7.62 -2.40
N TYR A 133 -8.39 -6.74 -1.43
CA TYR A 133 -8.89 -5.41 -1.72
C TYR A 133 -7.85 -4.53 -2.40
N LEU A 134 -6.62 -4.49 -1.87
CA LEU A 134 -5.56 -3.59 -2.36
C LEU A 134 -5.03 -3.93 -3.77
N SER A 135 -5.31 -5.14 -4.27
CA SER A 135 -5.00 -5.55 -5.65
C SER A 135 -6.00 -5.03 -6.68
N ASN A 136 -7.20 -4.65 -6.24
CA ASN A 136 -8.19 -4.05 -7.11
C ASN A 136 -7.84 -2.59 -7.42
N GLN A 137 -7.73 -2.24 -8.70
CA GLN A 137 -7.33 -0.90 -9.13
C GLN A 137 -8.30 0.22 -8.70
N LYS A 138 -9.55 -0.10 -8.36
CA LYS A 138 -10.53 0.85 -7.82
C LYS A 138 -10.31 1.13 -6.34
N VAL A 139 -9.50 0.36 -5.64
CA VAL A 139 -9.21 0.56 -4.22
C VAL A 139 -7.98 1.45 -4.06
N HIS A 140 -8.17 2.61 -3.43
CA HIS A 140 -7.11 3.56 -3.14
C HIS A 140 -6.29 3.14 -1.91
N ALA A 141 -7.00 2.81 -0.83
CA ALA A 141 -6.47 2.37 0.46
C ALA A 141 -7.54 1.54 1.19
N CYS A 142 -7.21 0.94 2.33
CA CYS A 142 -8.21 0.29 3.20
C CYS A 142 -8.17 0.88 4.61
N GLY A 143 -9.34 1.04 5.22
CA GLY A 143 -9.50 1.46 6.60
C GLY A 143 -9.70 0.26 7.52
N GLY A 144 -9.04 0.27 8.68
CA GLY A 144 -9.06 -0.84 9.63
C GLY A 144 -8.78 -0.42 11.07
N SER A 145 -9.33 -1.16 12.02
CA SER A 145 -9.11 -0.96 13.46
C SER A 145 -8.55 -2.19 14.19
N TRP A 146 -8.24 -3.27 13.46
CA TRP A 146 -7.80 -4.53 14.09
C TRP A 146 -6.46 -4.40 14.82
N MET A 147 -5.61 -3.47 14.41
CA MET A 147 -4.31 -3.14 15.00
C MET A 147 -4.40 -2.18 16.19
N VAL A 148 -5.49 -1.41 16.32
CA VAL A 148 -5.69 -0.36 17.33
C VAL A 148 -7.02 -0.55 18.07
N LYS A 149 -7.24 -1.77 18.56
CA LYS A 149 -8.47 -2.11 19.30
C LYS A 149 -8.53 -1.37 20.64
N ASP A 150 -9.74 -1.01 21.05
CA ASP A 150 -10.00 -0.27 22.30
C ASP A 150 -9.40 -0.94 23.54
N ASN A 151 -9.38 -2.28 23.60
CA ASN A 151 -8.80 -3.02 24.72
C ASN A 151 -7.26 -2.95 24.74
N LEU A 152 -6.60 -2.86 23.59
CA LEU A 152 -5.14 -2.71 23.52
C LEU A 152 -4.73 -1.30 23.93
N ILE A 153 -5.49 -0.29 23.49
CA ILE A 153 -5.24 1.11 23.87
C ILE A 153 -5.48 1.31 25.37
N SER A 154 -6.63 0.86 25.90
CA SER A 154 -6.98 1.07 27.31
C SER A 154 -6.08 0.31 28.28
N SER A 155 -5.49 -0.82 27.86
CA SER A 155 -4.49 -1.55 28.66
C SER A 155 -3.05 -1.05 28.48
N GLY A 156 -2.81 -0.07 27.60
CA GLY A 156 -1.47 0.43 27.31
C GLY A 156 -0.57 -0.60 26.59
N ASN A 157 -1.15 -1.59 25.91
CA ASN A 157 -0.41 -2.63 25.20
C ASN A 157 0.08 -2.13 23.83
N PHE A 158 0.98 -1.14 23.86
CA PHE A 158 1.53 -0.51 22.66
C PHE A 158 2.50 -1.42 21.90
N GLU A 159 3.08 -2.42 22.57
CA GLU A 159 3.92 -3.43 21.92
C GLU A 159 3.08 -4.27 20.94
N GLU A 160 1.92 -4.75 21.37
CA GLU A 160 1.03 -5.51 20.48
C GLU A 160 0.45 -4.65 19.36
N ILE A 161 0.11 -3.39 19.62
CA ILE A 161 -0.30 -2.42 18.58
C ILE A 161 0.82 -2.26 17.55
N THR A 162 2.07 -2.14 17.99
CA THR A 162 3.25 -2.03 17.12
C THR A 162 3.39 -3.27 16.26
N ARG A 163 3.32 -4.46 16.87
CA ARG A 163 3.42 -5.75 16.16
C ARG A 163 2.34 -5.90 15.10
N LEU A 164 1.07 -5.64 15.45
CA LEU A 164 -0.06 -5.73 14.52
C LEU A 164 0.02 -4.71 13.39
N THR A 165 0.53 -3.51 13.67
CA THR A 165 0.72 -2.47 12.65
C THR A 165 1.83 -2.85 11.68
N GLN A 166 2.95 -3.39 12.19
CA GLN A 166 4.04 -3.91 11.37
C GLN A 166 3.57 -5.08 10.51
N GLU A 167 2.77 -5.99 11.07
CA GLU A 167 2.18 -7.12 10.34
C GLU A 167 1.28 -6.64 9.19
N ALA A 168 0.40 -5.66 9.43
CA ALA A 168 -0.43 -5.08 8.39
C ALA A 168 0.39 -4.45 7.24
N VAL A 169 1.46 -3.71 7.58
CA VAL A 169 2.37 -3.11 6.58
C VAL A 169 3.13 -4.19 5.82
N ALA A 170 3.62 -5.22 6.49
CA ALA A 170 4.34 -6.33 5.88
C ALA A 170 3.45 -7.12 4.90
N VAL A 171 2.21 -7.42 5.27
CA VAL A 171 1.23 -8.09 4.40
C VAL A 171 0.90 -7.23 3.17
N MET A 172 0.73 -5.91 3.37
CA MET A 172 0.45 -4.97 2.27
C MET A 172 1.60 -4.92 1.26
N LEU A 173 2.85 -4.83 1.73
CA LEU A 173 4.05 -4.82 0.89
C LEU A 173 4.29 -6.19 0.24
N GLY A 174 4.12 -7.28 0.99
CA GLY A 174 4.30 -8.64 0.50
C GLY A 174 5.72 -8.92 0.01
N PHE A 175 6.73 -8.39 0.72
CA PHE A 175 8.13 -8.65 0.39
C PHE A 175 8.47 -10.12 0.51
N GLU A 176 8.94 -10.72 -0.58
CA GLU A 176 9.29 -12.13 -0.68
C GLU A 176 10.59 -12.28 -1.46
N PHE A 177 11.45 -13.23 -1.06
CA PHE A 177 12.59 -13.58 -1.89
C PHE A 177 12.11 -14.15 -3.23
N ALA A 178 12.56 -13.55 -4.33
CA ALA A 178 12.22 -14.01 -5.67
C ALA A 178 13.32 -14.93 -6.20
N HIS A 179 14.55 -14.41 -6.31
CA HIS A 179 15.70 -15.13 -6.85
C HIS A 179 17.03 -14.51 -6.43
N LEU A 180 18.09 -15.31 -6.55
CA LEU A 180 19.48 -14.89 -6.43
C LEU A 180 20.06 -14.74 -7.84
N GLY A 181 20.48 -13.53 -8.17
CA GLY A 181 21.35 -13.23 -9.29
C GLY A 181 22.80 -13.54 -8.95
N ILE A 182 23.50 -14.26 -9.82
CA ILE A 182 24.91 -14.62 -9.70
C ILE A 182 25.64 -14.02 -10.89
N ASN A 183 26.53 -13.07 -10.64
CA ASN A 183 27.33 -12.44 -11.70
C ASN A 183 28.49 -13.36 -12.11
N GLU A 184 28.55 -13.70 -13.39
CA GLU A 184 29.69 -14.38 -13.99
C GLU A 184 30.46 -13.45 -14.93
N GLU A 185 31.71 -13.82 -15.22
CA GLU A 185 32.61 -13.02 -16.05
C GLU A 185 32.20 -13.03 -17.52
N ASP A 186 31.70 -14.17 -18.01
CA ASP A 186 31.32 -14.39 -19.40
C ASP A 186 30.23 -15.46 -19.54
N GLU A 187 29.70 -15.58 -20.76
CA GLU A 187 28.62 -16.50 -21.11
C GLU A 187 28.99 -17.97 -20.94
N ALA A 188 30.26 -18.35 -21.16
CA ALA A 188 30.69 -19.74 -21.00
C ALA A 188 30.70 -20.14 -19.53
N LYS A 189 31.28 -19.31 -18.66
CA LYS A 189 31.22 -19.50 -17.20
C LYS A 189 29.78 -19.47 -16.68
N ALA A 190 28.94 -18.58 -17.20
CA ALA A 190 27.53 -18.54 -16.84
C ALA A 190 26.79 -19.84 -17.18
N LEU A 191 27.06 -20.41 -18.36
CA LEU A 191 26.51 -21.69 -18.78
C LEU A 191 27.02 -22.84 -17.88
N ASP A 192 28.32 -22.87 -17.56
CA ASP A 192 28.91 -23.88 -16.67
C ASP A 192 28.30 -23.82 -15.26
N SER A 193 28.21 -22.62 -14.65
CA SER A 193 27.60 -22.42 -13.34
C SER A 193 26.10 -22.78 -13.34
N ALA A 194 25.35 -22.41 -14.38
CA ALA A 194 23.95 -22.77 -14.49
C ALA A 194 23.77 -24.30 -14.64
N ASN A 195 24.58 -24.96 -15.48
CA ASN A 195 24.58 -26.41 -15.63
C ASN A 195 24.95 -27.13 -14.33
N LEU A 196 25.92 -26.62 -13.58
CA LEU A 196 26.30 -27.16 -12.27
C LEU A 196 25.11 -27.13 -11.31
N LEU A 197 24.43 -25.99 -11.16
CA LEU A 197 23.24 -25.85 -10.29
C LEU A 197 22.10 -26.75 -10.75
N SER A 198 21.85 -26.80 -12.06
CA SER A 198 20.86 -27.67 -12.70
C SER A 198 21.11 -29.15 -12.37
N HIS A 199 22.34 -29.62 -12.54
CA HIS A 199 22.68 -31.02 -12.28
C HIS A 199 22.69 -31.37 -10.80
N LEU A 200 23.23 -30.49 -9.93
CA LEU A 200 23.30 -30.75 -8.49
C LEU A 200 21.91 -30.83 -7.85
N PHE A 201 20.96 -30.01 -8.31
CA PHE A 201 19.65 -29.86 -7.68
C PHE A 201 18.48 -30.32 -8.57
N TYR A 202 18.76 -30.93 -9.72
CA TYR A 202 17.77 -31.38 -10.70
C TYR A 202 16.81 -30.27 -11.17
N LEU A 203 17.34 -29.06 -11.37
CA LEU A 203 16.56 -27.89 -11.74
C LEU A 203 16.48 -27.74 -13.27
N PRO A 204 15.34 -27.35 -13.85
CA PRO A 204 15.24 -27.12 -15.29
C PRO A 204 16.07 -25.89 -15.67
N LEU A 205 16.77 -25.98 -16.80
CA LEU A 205 17.48 -24.84 -17.39
C LEU A 205 16.58 -24.07 -18.35
N LYS A 206 16.63 -22.75 -18.24
CA LYS A 206 16.03 -21.83 -19.19
C LYS A 206 17.04 -20.76 -19.57
N GLU A 207 17.47 -20.79 -20.82
CA GLU A 207 18.38 -19.79 -21.35
C GLU A 207 17.61 -18.55 -21.83
N GLY A 208 18.10 -17.38 -21.42
CA GLY A 208 17.64 -16.08 -21.87
C GLY A 208 18.76 -15.30 -22.55
N THR A 209 18.44 -14.07 -22.97
CA THR A 209 19.38 -13.20 -23.69
C THR A 209 20.52 -12.71 -22.79
N SER A 210 20.21 -12.26 -21.58
CA SER A 210 21.21 -11.68 -20.65
C SER A 210 21.63 -12.62 -19.52
N SER A 211 20.90 -13.71 -19.32
CA SER A 211 21.06 -14.61 -18.18
C SER A 211 20.53 -16.00 -18.49
N LEU A 212 20.95 -16.99 -17.70
CA LEU A 212 20.40 -18.34 -17.65
C LEU A 212 19.72 -18.55 -16.30
N PHE A 213 18.57 -19.20 -16.30
CA PHE A 213 17.89 -19.61 -15.08
C PHE A 213 18.09 -21.11 -14.83
N ALA A 214 18.54 -21.47 -13.63
CA ALA A 214 18.50 -22.82 -13.12
C ALA A 214 17.34 -22.90 -12.10
N GLY A 215 16.20 -23.40 -12.55
CA GLY A 215 14.94 -23.26 -11.82
C GLY A 215 14.51 -21.80 -11.65
N PRO A 216 13.55 -21.51 -10.75
CA PRO A 216 13.07 -20.15 -10.54
C PRO A 216 13.98 -19.30 -9.64
N ALA A 217 14.84 -19.92 -8.83
CA ALA A 217 15.54 -19.26 -7.74
C ALA A 217 16.95 -18.77 -8.09
N PHE A 218 17.59 -19.31 -9.14
CA PHE A 218 18.95 -18.95 -9.53
C PHE A 218 18.98 -18.34 -10.93
N GLU A 219 19.36 -17.07 -11.01
CA GLU A 219 19.61 -16.35 -12.25
C GLU A 219 21.13 -16.14 -12.42
N VAL A 220 21.75 -16.85 -13.36
CA VAL A 220 23.18 -16.69 -13.66
C VAL A 220 23.35 -15.66 -14.79
N ILE A 221 24.01 -14.55 -14.49
CA ILE A 221 24.15 -13.40 -15.39
C ILE A 221 25.36 -13.62 -16.30
N LYS A 222 25.14 -13.56 -17.62
CA LYS A 222 26.17 -13.83 -18.64
C LYS A 222 27.29 -12.80 -18.66
N ASN A 223 27.01 -11.56 -18.27
CA ASN A 223 27.99 -10.49 -18.18
C ASN A 223 27.72 -9.71 -16.89
N ARG A 224 28.73 -9.61 -16.02
CA ARG A 224 28.64 -8.91 -14.73
C ARG A 224 27.86 -7.59 -14.87
N TYR A 225 26.82 -7.46 -14.04
CA TYR A 225 26.03 -6.25 -13.92
C TYR A 225 26.28 -5.59 -12.55
N LEU A 226 25.25 -5.10 -11.87
CA LEU A 226 25.32 -4.52 -10.53
C LEU A 226 25.62 -5.59 -9.47
N GLY A 227 26.25 -5.14 -8.37
CA GLY A 227 26.77 -5.98 -7.30
C GLY A 227 28.06 -6.72 -7.69
N GLU A 228 28.98 -6.85 -6.73
CA GLU A 228 30.20 -7.64 -6.91
C GLU A 228 29.90 -9.12 -7.22
N HIS A 229 28.94 -9.70 -6.49
CA HIS A 229 28.57 -11.11 -6.58
C HIS A 229 27.27 -11.36 -7.37
N GLY A 230 26.51 -10.30 -7.66
CA GLY A 230 25.20 -10.38 -8.30
C GLY A 230 24.16 -9.62 -7.50
N HIS A 231 22.93 -10.13 -7.46
CA HIS A 231 21.81 -9.43 -6.84
C HIS A 231 20.87 -10.33 -6.05
N ILE A 232 20.17 -9.73 -5.08
CA ILE A 232 19.04 -10.35 -4.39
C ILE A 232 17.77 -9.69 -4.92
N ALA A 233 16.90 -10.49 -5.53
CA ALA A 233 15.62 -10.04 -6.02
C ALA A 233 14.55 -10.21 -4.93
N ILE A 234 13.87 -9.13 -4.58
CA ILE A 234 12.75 -9.14 -3.63
C ILE A 234 11.45 -8.78 -4.37
N ALA A 235 10.54 -9.74 -4.47
CA ALA A 235 9.21 -9.53 -5.01
C ALA A 235 8.35 -8.70 -4.06
N THR A 236 7.41 -7.92 -4.60
CA THR A 236 6.44 -7.11 -3.84
C THR A 236 5.07 -7.13 -4.52
N ASN A 237 4.01 -6.99 -3.74
CA ASN A 237 2.64 -6.92 -4.24
C ASN A 237 2.41 -5.69 -5.14
N ASP A 238 3.03 -4.56 -4.78
CA ASP A 238 3.00 -3.31 -5.54
C ASP A 238 4.35 -2.60 -5.44
N ILE A 239 5.02 -2.45 -6.58
CA ILE A 239 6.38 -1.90 -6.64
C ILE A 239 6.41 -0.41 -6.31
N HIS A 240 5.39 0.37 -6.66
CA HIS A 240 5.35 1.80 -6.36
C HIS A 240 5.12 2.07 -4.88
N ARG A 241 4.25 1.28 -4.23
CA ARG A 241 4.06 1.31 -2.78
C ARG A 241 5.35 0.92 -2.05
N ALA A 242 6.03 -0.13 -2.51
CA ALA A 242 7.31 -0.54 -1.95
C ALA A 242 8.40 0.53 -2.06
N ILE A 243 8.55 1.16 -3.22
CA ILE A 243 9.50 2.26 -3.44
C ILE A 243 9.20 3.42 -2.48
N THR A 244 7.92 3.79 -2.36
CA THR A 244 7.50 4.88 -1.47
C THR A 244 7.80 4.55 -0.01
N TYR A 245 7.49 3.33 0.43
CA TYR A 245 7.79 2.85 1.77
C TYR A 245 9.29 2.87 2.09
N LEU A 246 10.13 2.36 1.18
CA LEU A 246 11.57 2.34 1.35
C LEU A 246 12.18 3.74 1.33
N LYS A 247 11.65 4.65 0.51
CA LYS A 247 12.06 6.06 0.50
C LYS A 247 11.81 6.73 1.86
N MET A 248 10.69 6.44 2.51
CA MET A 248 10.42 6.92 3.87
C MET A 248 11.39 6.36 4.91
N LYS A 249 12.06 5.23 4.60
CA LYS A 249 13.14 4.63 5.40
C LYS A 249 14.53 5.10 4.97
N GLY A 250 14.63 6.10 4.10
CA GLY A 250 15.90 6.64 3.61
C GLY A 250 16.58 5.82 2.52
N ILE A 251 15.89 4.83 1.94
CA ILE A 251 16.41 3.96 0.87
C ILE A 251 15.86 4.44 -0.47
N SER A 252 16.73 4.91 -1.36
CA SER A 252 16.37 5.33 -2.72
C SER A 252 16.51 4.21 -3.73
N ILE A 253 15.96 4.41 -4.93
CA ILE A 253 16.17 3.54 -6.10
C ILE A 253 17.31 4.07 -6.97
N LEU A 254 17.76 3.26 -7.93
CA LEU A 254 18.59 3.61 -9.08
C LEU A 254 17.70 3.69 -10.33
N PRO A 255 17.20 4.89 -10.71
CA PRO A 255 16.17 5.03 -11.75
C PRO A 255 16.59 4.48 -13.13
N GLU A 256 17.87 4.56 -13.47
CA GLU A 256 18.46 4.06 -14.72
C GLU A 256 18.35 2.53 -14.88
N THR A 257 18.06 1.81 -13.79
CA THR A 257 17.90 0.36 -13.78
C THR A 257 16.46 -0.09 -13.94
N ALA A 258 15.52 0.86 -14.06
CA ALA A 258 14.10 0.59 -14.20
C ALA A 258 13.84 -0.27 -15.45
N LYS A 259 13.23 -1.44 -15.23
CA LYS A 259 12.74 -2.32 -16.28
C LYS A 259 11.24 -2.18 -16.37
N GLU A 260 10.75 -1.73 -17.52
CA GLU A 260 9.33 -1.59 -17.79
C GLU A 260 8.83 -2.61 -18.81
N LYS A 261 7.58 -3.02 -18.66
CA LYS A 261 6.86 -3.83 -19.65
C LYS A 261 5.46 -3.27 -19.79
N GLU A 262 5.05 -2.95 -21.01
CA GLU A 262 3.72 -2.39 -21.30
C GLU A 262 3.41 -1.11 -20.47
N GLY A 263 4.42 -0.25 -20.29
CA GLY A 263 4.30 0.99 -19.51
C GLY A 263 4.15 0.78 -17.99
N LYS A 264 4.42 -0.44 -17.48
CA LYS A 264 4.40 -0.75 -16.06
C LYS A 264 5.81 -1.11 -15.59
N LEU A 265 6.23 -0.52 -14.47
CA LEU A 265 7.48 -0.87 -13.79
C LEU A 265 7.42 -2.33 -13.32
N LYS A 266 8.42 -3.11 -13.72
CA LYS A 266 8.54 -4.54 -13.38
C LYS A 266 9.70 -4.82 -12.43
N ALA A 267 10.82 -4.13 -12.60
CA ALA A 267 11.93 -4.24 -11.66
C ALA A 267 12.70 -2.93 -11.56
N VAL A 268 13.31 -2.69 -10.42
CA VAL A 268 14.24 -1.56 -10.22
C VAL A 268 15.20 -1.88 -9.08
N TYR A 269 16.46 -1.49 -9.22
CA TYR A 269 17.45 -1.66 -8.17
C TYR A 269 17.31 -0.58 -7.09
N LEU A 270 17.60 -0.96 -5.86
CA LEU A 270 17.78 -0.05 -4.75
C LEU A 270 19.20 0.52 -4.80
N ASN A 271 19.37 1.76 -4.34
CA ASN A 271 20.69 2.34 -4.08
C ASN A 271 21.23 1.84 -2.73
N GLN A 272 21.30 0.51 -2.60
CA GLN A 272 21.75 -0.18 -1.40
C GLN A 272 22.26 -1.56 -1.80
N GLU A 273 23.36 -1.97 -1.16
CA GLU A 273 23.92 -3.31 -1.29
C GLU A 273 24.06 -3.97 0.09
N VAL A 274 24.13 -5.31 0.09
CA VAL A 274 24.44 -6.12 1.27
C VAL A 274 25.52 -7.13 0.88
N SER A 275 26.70 -7.00 1.47
CA SER A 275 27.83 -7.91 1.28
C SER A 275 28.16 -8.19 -0.20
N GLY A 276 28.22 -7.14 -1.02
CA GLY A 276 28.53 -7.25 -2.45
C GLY A 276 27.36 -7.72 -3.33
N PHE A 277 26.17 -7.95 -2.77
CA PHE A 277 24.95 -8.16 -3.55
C PHE A 277 24.16 -6.86 -3.66
N ALA A 278 23.86 -6.46 -4.90
CA ALA A 278 22.87 -5.43 -5.14
C ALA A 278 21.46 -5.96 -4.79
N ILE A 279 20.51 -5.08 -4.47
CA ILE A 279 19.13 -5.49 -4.19
C ILE A 279 18.23 -4.87 -5.26
N HIS A 280 17.36 -5.66 -5.87
CA HIS A 280 16.29 -5.11 -6.71
C HIS A 280 14.92 -5.51 -6.21
N LEU A 281 13.96 -4.60 -6.42
CA LEU A 281 12.55 -4.89 -6.28
C LEU A 281 12.02 -5.51 -7.57
N LEU A 282 11.13 -6.48 -7.44
CA LEU A 282 10.42 -7.13 -8.53
C LEU A 282 8.91 -7.03 -8.28
N GLN A 283 8.16 -6.58 -9.28
CA GLN A 283 6.70 -6.62 -9.25
C GLN A 283 6.24 -8.08 -9.43
N LYS A 284 5.43 -8.60 -8.49
CA LYS A 284 4.72 -9.88 -8.65
C LYS A 284 3.80 -9.86 -9.87
#